data_AF-A0A9E3LM49-F1
#
_entry.id   AF-A0A9E3LM49-F1
#
_cell.length_a   1.000
_cell.length_b   1.000
_cell.length_c   1.000
_cell.angle_alpha   90.00
_cell.angle_beta   90.00
_cell.angle_gamma   90.00
#
_symmetry.space_group_name_H-M   'P 1'
#
loop_
_entity.id
_entity.type
_entity.pdbx_description
1 polymer ?
#
loop_
_entity_poly.entity_id
_entity_poly.type
_entity_poly.pdbx_seq_one_letter_code
_entity_poly.pdbx_strand_id
1 'polypeptide(L)' 'MSRGRSHGAGVTKPRRTVSAPSVAAAGRDFRVVAIGASAGGLDACRKFLLAMPAANGMAFVVVQHLDPN' A
#
# COMPACT_ATOMS: atom_id res chain seq x y z
N MET A 1 -5.28 -48.00 -30.94
CA MET A 1 -4.46 -46.80 -31.20
C MET A 1 -4.24 -46.11 -29.85
N SER A 2 -3.18 -46.49 -29.13
CA SER A 2 -1.89 -45.77 -28.98
C SER A 2 -1.94 -44.67 -27.91
N ARG A 3 -1.04 -44.83 -26.93
CA ARG A 3 -0.94 -44.12 -25.65
C ARG A 3 -0.52 -42.65 -25.83
N GLY A 4 -1.20 -41.74 -25.12
CA GLY A 4 -0.80 -40.33 -24.99
C GLY A 4 0.20 -40.14 -23.83
N ARG A 5 1.28 -39.41 -24.12
CA ARG A 5 2.53 -39.28 -23.37
C ARG A 5 2.41 -38.65 -21.97
N SER A 6 3.20 -39.20 -21.07
CA SER A 6 3.69 -38.62 -19.82
C SER A 6 4.59 -37.40 -20.04
N HIS A 7 4.29 -36.31 -19.34
CA HIS A 7 5.23 -35.27 -18.90
C HIS A 7 4.84 -35.02 -17.44
N GLY A 8 5.68 -35.09 -16.40
CA GLY A 8 7.09 -34.79 -16.27
C GLY A 8 7.17 -33.98 -14.98
N ALA A 9 7.57 -34.63 -13.87
CA ALA A 9 7.55 -34.07 -12.53
C ALA A 9 8.54 -32.91 -12.38
N GLY A 10 8.03 -31.69 -12.25
CA GLY A 10 8.81 -30.51 -11.86
C GLY A 10 8.61 -30.21 -10.37
N VAL A 11 9.61 -30.51 -9.56
CA VAL A 11 9.69 -30.07 -8.16
C VAL A 11 9.78 -28.55 -8.13
N THR A 12 8.70 -27.86 -7.76
CA THR A 12 8.71 -26.42 -7.47
C THR A 12 8.77 -26.21 -5.96
N LYS A 13 9.90 -25.70 -5.44
CA LYS A 13 10.02 -25.23 -4.05
C LYS A 13 8.86 -24.29 -3.72
N PRO A 14 8.18 -24.43 -2.56
CA PRO A 14 7.20 -23.43 -2.14
C PRO A 14 7.94 -22.11 -1.91
N ARG A 15 7.75 -21.17 -2.84
CA ARG A 15 8.17 -19.78 -2.68
C ARG A 15 7.47 -19.27 -1.42
N ARG A 16 8.24 -18.86 -0.42
CA ARG A 16 7.71 -18.29 0.83
C ARG A 16 6.85 -17.09 0.45
N THR A 17 5.53 -17.27 0.46
CA THR A 17 4.57 -16.19 0.28
C THR A 17 4.64 -15.36 1.55
N VAL A 18 5.30 -14.19 1.48
CA VAL A 18 5.05 -13.15 2.47
C VAL A 18 3.59 -12.77 2.25
N SER A 19 2.72 -13.18 3.17
CA SER A 19 1.34 -12.71 3.19
C SER A 19 1.42 -11.20 3.35
N ALA A 20 1.12 -10.47 2.27
CA ALA A 20 0.88 -9.04 2.36
C ALA A 20 -0.20 -8.82 3.43
N PRO A 21 -0.12 -7.73 4.23
CA PRO A 21 -1.18 -7.43 5.17
C PRO A 21 -2.50 -7.45 4.40
N SER A 22 -3.39 -8.35 4.80
CA SER A 22 -4.75 -8.35 4.29
C SER A 22 -5.36 -7.05 4.76
N VAL A 23 -5.35 -6.04 3.89
CA VAL A 23 -6.24 -4.89 4.01
C VAL A 23 -7.61 -5.49 3.78
N ALA A 24 -8.20 -6.03 4.86
CA ALA A 24 -9.54 -6.58 4.87
C ALA A 24 -10.39 -5.59 4.10
N ALA A 25 -10.97 -6.07 2.99
CA ALA A 25 -11.59 -5.25 1.95
C ALA A 25 -12.27 -4.06 2.60
N ALA A 26 -11.54 -2.94 2.66
CA ALA A 26 -12.06 -1.77 3.30
C ALA A 26 -13.22 -1.45 2.39
N GLY A 27 -14.44 -1.55 2.92
CA GLY A 27 -15.65 -1.33 2.13
C GLY A 27 -15.48 -0.04 1.34
N ARG A 28 -16.30 0.16 0.31
CA ARG A 28 -16.29 1.36 -0.56
C ARG A 28 -16.33 2.72 0.19
N ASP A 29 -16.35 2.70 1.51
CA ASP A 29 -16.36 3.79 2.49
C ASP A 29 -14.99 4.11 3.13
N PHE A 30 -13.89 3.44 2.75
CA PHE A 30 -12.55 3.82 3.23
C PHE A 30 -12.07 5.10 2.54
N ARG A 31 -11.89 6.15 3.33
CA ARG A 31 -11.61 7.50 2.83
C ARG A 31 -10.11 7.70 2.65
N VAL A 32 -9.74 8.17 1.46
CA VAL A 32 -8.36 8.56 1.12
C VAL A 32 -8.33 10.06 0.87
N VAL A 33 -7.45 10.77 1.56
CA VAL A 33 -7.24 12.20 1.43
C VAL A 33 -5.86 12.46 0.82
N ALA A 34 -5.82 13.08 -0.35
CA ALA A 34 -4.58 13.49 -1.01
C ALA A 34 -4.26 14.95 -0.66
N ILE A 35 -3.02 15.22 -0.24
CA ILE A 35 -2.53 16.54 0.14
C ILE A 35 -1.32 16.88 -0.73
N GLY A 36 -1.40 17.97 -1.50
CA GLY A 36 -0.29 18.53 -2.26
C GLY A 36 0.32 19.72 -1.52
N ALA A 37 1.66 19.76 -1.43
CA ALA A 37 2.36 20.77 -0.65
C ALA A 37 3.71 21.17 -1.27
N SER A 38 4.15 22.42 -1.03
CA SER A 38 5.43 22.98 -1.51
C SER A 38 6.06 23.87 -0.41
N ALA A 39 6.43 25.13 -0.68
CA ALA A 39 7.03 26.02 0.32
C ALA A 39 6.16 26.16 1.59
N GLY A 40 6.76 25.92 2.76
CA GLY A 40 6.08 25.95 4.06
C GLY A 40 5.10 24.80 4.33
N GLY A 41 4.84 23.94 3.33
CA GLY A 41 3.82 22.90 3.39
C GLY A 41 4.17 21.73 4.30
N LEU A 42 5.45 21.41 4.47
CA LEU A 42 5.89 20.29 5.32
C LEU A 42 5.52 20.50 6.79
N ASP A 43 5.81 21.69 7.33
CA ASP A 43 5.48 22.03 8.72
C ASP A 43 3.95 22.12 8.92
N ALA A 44 3.22 22.65 7.93
CA ALA A 44 1.76 22.67 7.96
C ALA A 44 1.16 21.25 7.96
N CYS A 45 1.65 20.36 7.10
CA CYS A 45 1.23 18.95 7.06
C CYS A 45 1.55 18.25 8.39
N ARG A 46 2.72 18.51 8.97
CA ARG A 46 3.10 17.97 10.28
C ARG A 46 2.13 18.40 11.37
N LYS A 47 1.82 19.69 11.47
CA LYS A 47 0.88 20.24 12.46
C LYS A 47 -0.52 19.64 12.27
N PHE A 48 -0.99 19.54 11.04
CA PHE A 48 -2.27 18.91 10.72
C PHE A 48 -2.34 17.45 11.17
N LEU A 49 -1.33 16.64 10.83
CA LEU A 49 -1.30 15.22 11.19
C LEU A 49 -1.13 15.00 12.71
N LEU A 50 -0.37 15.87 13.39
CA LEU A 50 -0.23 15.82 14.85
C LEU A 50 -1.52 16.18 15.60
N ALA A 51 -2.35 17.05 15.02
CA ALA A 51 -3.65 17.40 15.58
C ALA A 51 -4.74 16.37 15.27
N MET A 52 -4.50 15.44 14.33
CA MET A 52 -5.48 14.44 13.92
C MET A 52 -5.56 13.29 14.94
N PRO A 53 -6.76 12.83 15.32
CA PRO A 53 -6.91 11.63 16.14
C PRO A 53 -6.23 10.42 15.51
N ALA A 54 -5.56 9.60 16.33
CA ALA A 54 -4.86 8.41 15.85
C ALA A 54 -5.79 7.39 15.17
N ALA A 55 -7.03 7.26 15.66
CA ALA A 55 -8.06 6.39 15.09
C ALA A 55 -9.08 7.21 14.26
N ASN A 56 -8.61 7.87 13.20
CA ASN A 56 -9.47 8.68 12.32
C ASN A 56 -10.16 7.88 11.19
N GLY A 57 -9.73 6.64 10.93
CA GLY A 57 -10.36 5.77 9.91
C GLY A 57 -10.10 6.19 8.47
N MET A 58 -9.06 7.01 8.22
CA MET A 58 -8.70 7.51 6.89
C MET A 58 -7.24 7.21 6.56
N ALA A 59 -6.92 7.13 5.26
CA ALA A 59 -5.55 7.19 4.78
C ALA A 59 -5.23 8.60 4.25
N PHE A 60 -4.04 9.10 4.57
CA PHE A 60 -3.52 10.36 4.05
C PHE A 60 -2.35 10.09 3.11
N VAL A 61 -2.39 10.65 1.91
CA VAL A 61 -1.29 10.63 0.94
C VAL A 61 -0.76 12.05 0.81
N VAL A 62 0.48 12.29 1.22
CA VAL A 62 1.11 13.61 1.15
C VAL A 62 2.14 13.60 0.03
N VAL A 63 1.96 14.48 -0.95
CA VAL A 63 2.93 14.76 -2.00
C VAL A 63 3.52 16.14 -1.74
N GLN A 64 4.73 16.14 -1.19
CA GLN A 64 5.47 17.35 -0.90
C GLN A 64 6.58 17.52 -1.95
N HIS A 65 6.63 18.68 -2.61
CA HIS A 65 7.79 19.06 -3.41
C HIS A 65 8.94 19.42 -2.47
N LEU A 66 9.96 18.55 -2.38
CA LEU A 66 11.21 18.78 -1.65
C LEU A 66 12.41 18.66 -2.60
N ASP A 67 13.50 19.33 -2.23
CA ASP A 67 14.82 19.04 -2.76
C ASP A 67 15.26 17.64 -2.31
N PRO A 68 15.78 16.78 -3.19
CA PRO A 68 16.24 15.43 -2.84
C PRO A 68 17.62 15.37 -2.15
N ASN A 69 18.34 16.49 -2.01
CA ASN A 69 19.70 16.53 -1.43
C ASN A 69 19.74 16.72 0.08
#